data_AF-A0A0B6Z4I4-F1
#
_entry.id   AF-A0A0B6Z4I4-F1
#
_cell.length_a   1.000
_cell.length_b   1.000
_cell.length_c   1.000
_cell.angle_alpha   90.00
_cell.angle_beta   90.00
_cell.angle_gamma   90.00
#
_symmetry.space_group_name_H-M   'P 1'
#
loop_
_entity.id
_entity.type
_entity.pdbx_description
1 polymer ?
#
loop_
_entity_poly.entity_id
_entity_poly.type
_entity_poly.pdbx_seq_one_letter_code
_entity_poly.pdbx_strand_id
1 'polypeptide(L)'
;ELDLSYNNMVAVPNLAQLRTTKPLKLYMNNNKITAITKNTFATVADKLHTLDLSQNEIQTIDGNSFNGFTTLQVLYLSHQSIPNSLVLPVSLNQIAKTLRQLHVDGQQINQNGLWPVVQQLTMLEVLNLSSTHIIMPQNMTLINLSNLKRLDISYNSLKVVTQEMLAVPRLSFLSLAGNDISTLSSCIFYQYSSNPIAMTMGGNRLNCDCAVSWLWSRIKNGSITFTQGQDAICNDNQYLADKKMNDFCQGPYQEPSCVELYINPMLTISLELFNVSLVRASWILSNTRDIKSFTITVTNSHSITPVYEKTVLSSNTSVTFTLADNTRHLVCVTAYFNTLSPVTNCARTSIAGDTTAQQDGLSQEEI
;
A
#
# COMPACT_ATOMS: atom_id res chain seq x y z
N GLU A 1 -10.70 -16.66 18.50
CA GLU A 1 -11.56 -15.49 18.27
C GLU A 1 -12.34 -15.23 19.54
N LEU A 2 -12.54 -13.96 19.89
CA LEU A 2 -13.35 -13.53 21.02
C LEU A 2 -14.24 -12.39 20.53
N ASP A 3 -15.54 -12.58 20.64
CA ASP A 3 -16.55 -11.60 20.24
C ASP A 3 -17.25 -11.04 21.48
N LEU A 4 -17.11 -9.74 21.68
CA LEU A 4 -17.74 -8.93 22.72
C LEU A 4 -18.56 -7.79 22.09
N SER A 5 -18.88 -7.90 20.80
CA SER A 5 -19.65 -6.90 20.07
C SER A 5 -21.09 -6.79 20.57
N TYR A 6 -21.77 -5.67 20.23
CA TYR A 6 -23.17 -5.42 20.58
C TYR A 6 -23.48 -5.53 22.08
N ASN A 7 -22.57 -5.00 22.89
CA ASN A 7 -22.77 -4.86 24.33
C ASN A 7 -22.86 -3.37 24.71
N ASN A 8 -23.06 -3.10 26.00
CA ASN A 8 -23.05 -1.73 26.53
C ASN A 8 -21.72 -1.41 27.23
N MET A 9 -20.60 -1.98 26.75
CA MET A 9 -19.31 -1.79 27.40
C MET A 9 -18.83 -0.34 27.23
N VAL A 10 -18.55 0.32 28.34
CA VAL A 10 -17.97 1.68 28.36
C VAL A 10 -16.43 1.65 28.36
N ALA A 11 -15.85 0.49 28.62
CA ALA A 11 -14.42 0.26 28.64
C ALA A 11 -14.12 -1.20 28.26
N VAL A 12 -12.91 -1.44 27.75
CA VAL A 12 -12.41 -2.78 27.47
C VAL A 12 -12.24 -3.56 28.78
N PRO A 13 -12.78 -4.79 28.90
CA PRO A 13 -12.61 -5.61 30.09
C PRO A 13 -11.15 -6.05 30.26
N ASN A 14 -10.76 -6.47 31.47
CA ASN A 14 -9.41 -6.97 31.71
C ASN A 14 -9.16 -8.28 30.93
N LEU A 15 -8.24 -8.22 29.97
CA LEU A 15 -7.89 -9.31 29.08
C LEU A 15 -6.75 -10.20 29.60
N ALA A 16 -6.20 -9.94 30.79
CA ALA A 16 -5.02 -10.63 31.33
C ALA A 16 -5.18 -12.15 31.49
N GLN A 17 -6.42 -12.64 31.63
CA GLN A 17 -6.71 -14.07 31.77
C GLN A 17 -6.77 -14.81 30.43
N LEU A 18 -6.76 -14.10 29.29
CA LEU A 18 -6.78 -14.71 27.97
C LEU A 18 -5.45 -15.40 27.66
N ARG A 19 -5.44 -16.73 27.82
CA ARG A 19 -4.31 -17.58 27.46
C ARG A 19 -4.55 -18.16 26.07
N THR A 20 -3.98 -17.52 25.05
CA THR A 20 -3.95 -18.04 23.68
C THR A 20 -2.51 -18.06 23.15
N THR A 21 -2.18 -19.11 22.40
CA THR A 21 -0.96 -19.24 21.59
C THR A 21 -1.22 -19.01 20.10
N LYS A 22 -2.50 -18.94 19.70
CA LYS A 22 -2.93 -18.65 18.33
C LYS A 22 -3.21 -17.15 18.16
N PRO A 23 -3.11 -16.62 16.93
CA PRO A 23 -3.52 -15.25 16.62
C PRO A 23 -4.94 -14.97 17.10
N LEU A 24 -5.10 -13.88 17.85
CA LEU A 24 -6.35 -13.45 18.45
C LEU A 24 -7.07 -12.47 17.51
N LYS A 25 -8.31 -12.83 17.17
CA LYS A 25 -9.28 -11.90 16.59
C LYS A 25 -10.21 -11.44 17.70
N LEU A 26 -10.32 -10.14 17.91
CA LEU A 26 -11.06 -9.53 19.00
C LEU A 26 -12.05 -8.53 18.44
N TYR A 27 -13.34 -8.82 18.62
CA TYR A 27 -14.44 -7.98 18.16
C TYR A 27 -15.07 -7.30 19.38
N MET A 28 -15.12 -5.97 19.37
CA MET A 28 -15.77 -5.14 20.39
C MET A 28 -16.60 -4.03 19.75
N ASN A 29 -16.98 -4.20 18.48
CA ASN A 29 -17.79 -3.23 17.76
C ASN A 29 -19.19 -3.09 18.35
N ASN A 30 -19.86 -1.96 18.10
CA ASN A 30 -21.19 -1.66 18.65
C ASN A 30 -21.20 -1.72 20.19
N ASN A 31 -20.32 -0.95 20.80
CA ASN A 31 -20.24 -0.74 22.25
C ASN A 31 -20.18 0.77 22.52
N LYS A 32 -19.85 1.17 23.76
CA LYS A 32 -19.77 2.57 24.19
C LYS A 32 -18.37 2.91 24.71
N ILE A 33 -17.34 2.24 24.18
CA ILE A 33 -15.96 2.44 24.62
C ILE A 33 -15.53 3.84 24.22
N THR A 34 -15.03 4.63 25.18
CA THR A 34 -14.72 6.05 24.95
C THR A 34 -13.24 6.36 24.78
N ALA A 35 -12.35 5.46 25.19
CA ALA A 35 -10.91 5.68 25.13
C ALA A 35 -10.10 4.40 25.00
N ILE A 36 -8.96 4.51 24.31
CA ILE A 36 -7.89 3.50 24.30
C ILE A 36 -6.68 4.09 25.00
N THR A 37 -6.28 3.49 26.11
CA THR A 37 -5.09 3.86 26.88
C THR A 37 -3.90 2.97 26.51
N LYS A 38 -2.68 3.35 26.91
CA LYS A 38 -1.48 2.51 26.72
C LYS A 38 -1.59 1.09 27.29
N ASN A 39 -2.47 0.87 28.27
CA ASN A 39 -2.62 -0.42 28.96
C ASN A 39 -3.83 -1.22 28.49
N THR A 40 -4.69 -0.65 27.63
CA THR A 40 -6.00 -1.23 27.26
C THR A 40 -5.87 -2.63 26.64
N PHE A 41 -4.85 -2.84 25.80
CA PHE A 41 -4.60 -4.13 25.12
C PHE A 41 -3.24 -4.75 25.46
N ALA A 42 -2.49 -4.17 26.40
CA ALA A 42 -1.08 -4.51 26.63
C ALA A 42 -0.84 -6.01 26.93
N THR A 43 -1.79 -6.69 27.58
CA THR A 43 -1.66 -8.11 27.95
C THR A 43 -1.88 -9.10 26.81
N VAL A 44 -2.42 -8.64 25.67
CA VAL A 44 -2.73 -9.46 24.50
C VAL A 44 -2.19 -8.88 23.18
N ALA A 45 -1.47 -7.75 23.25
CA ALA A 45 -0.99 -6.99 22.10
C ALA A 45 -0.16 -7.85 21.13
N ASP A 46 0.71 -8.71 21.65
CA ASP A 46 1.58 -9.62 20.90
C ASP A 46 0.82 -10.69 20.10
N LYS A 47 -0.41 -10.98 20.50
CA LYS A 47 -1.27 -12.01 19.89
C LYS A 47 -2.34 -11.43 18.98
N LEU A 48 -2.66 -10.14 19.10
CA LEU A 48 -3.77 -9.52 18.39
C LEU A 48 -3.47 -9.44 16.89
N HIS A 49 -4.31 -10.10 16.10
CA HIS A 49 -4.26 -10.12 14.63
C HIS A 49 -5.37 -9.28 14.00
N THR A 50 -6.58 -9.35 14.57
CA THR A 50 -7.71 -8.52 14.17
C THR A 50 -8.27 -7.83 15.41
N LEU A 51 -8.44 -6.52 15.34
CA LEU A 51 -9.08 -5.72 16.37
C LEU A 51 -10.18 -4.89 15.73
N ASP A 52 -11.42 -5.18 16.09
CA ASP A 52 -12.58 -4.42 15.65
C ASP A 52 -13.16 -3.59 16.81
N LEU A 53 -13.02 -2.28 16.69
CA LEU A 53 -13.54 -1.28 17.61
C LEU A 53 -14.54 -0.34 16.91
N SER A 54 -15.04 -0.71 15.74
CA SER A 54 -16.00 0.11 15.00
C SER A 54 -17.29 0.35 15.78
N GLN A 55 -18.02 1.42 15.48
CA GLN A 55 -19.30 1.73 16.15
C GLN A 55 -19.14 1.80 17.68
N ASN A 56 -18.10 2.49 18.15
CA ASN A 56 -17.91 2.85 19.55
C ASN A 56 -17.97 4.37 19.70
N GLU A 57 -17.56 4.90 20.84
CA GLU A 57 -17.53 6.34 21.14
C GLU A 57 -16.10 6.82 21.40
N ILE A 58 -15.09 6.23 20.73
CA ILE A 58 -13.67 6.44 21.05
C ILE A 58 -13.26 7.86 20.67
N GLN A 59 -13.07 8.70 21.68
CA GLN A 59 -12.65 10.09 21.55
C GLN A 59 -11.14 10.26 21.62
N THR A 60 -10.47 9.39 22.37
CA THR A 60 -9.03 9.50 22.62
C THR A 60 -8.34 8.16 22.47
N ILE A 61 -7.22 8.18 21.74
CA ILE A 61 -6.32 7.05 21.59
C ILE A 61 -4.95 7.51 22.08
N ASP A 62 -4.45 6.90 23.15
CA ASP A 62 -3.17 7.23 23.75
C ASP A 62 -2.03 7.05 22.74
N GLY A 63 -1.04 7.94 22.79
CA GLY A 63 0.10 7.95 21.88
C GLY A 63 0.92 6.65 21.88
N ASN A 64 0.84 5.83 22.93
CA ASN A 64 1.53 4.55 23.09
C ASN A 64 0.59 3.33 23.05
N SER A 65 -0.68 3.51 22.69
CA SER A 65 -1.71 2.46 22.70
C SER A 65 -1.40 1.24 21.83
N PHE A 66 -0.61 1.40 20.77
CA PHE A 66 -0.23 0.31 19.86
C PHE A 66 1.18 -0.26 20.11
N ASN A 67 1.83 0.12 21.22
CA ASN A 67 3.12 -0.46 21.57
C ASN A 67 2.97 -1.96 21.93
N GLY A 68 3.92 -2.78 21.48
CA GLY A 68 3.94 -4.23 21.73
C GLY A 68 3.06 -5.06 20.81
N PHE A 69 2.29 -4.44 19.91
CA PHE A 69 1.58 -5.16 18.86
C PHE A 69 2.58 -5.65 17.81
N THR A 70 2.74 -6.96 17.68
CA THR A 70 3.70 -7.58 16.75
C THR A 70 3.03 -8.41 15.66
N THR A 71 1.71 -8.62 15.75
CA THR A 71 0.97 -9.51 14.85
C THR A 71 -0.28 -8.87 14.23
N LEU A 72 -0.60 -7.62 14.57
CA LEU A 72 -1.83 -6.96 14.14
C LEU A 72 -1.82 -6.71 12.63
N GLN A 73 -2.83 -7.23 11.95
CA GLN A 73 -2.99 -7.08 10.50
C GLN A 73 -4.26 -6.31 10.12
N VAL A 74 -5.31 -6.36 10.95
CA VAL A 74 -6.59 -5.74 10.63
C VAL A 74 -7.06 -4.89 11.80
N LEU A 75 -7.27 -3.61 11.55
CA LEU A 75 -7.76 -2.65 12.53
C LEU A 75 -8.98 -1.90 11.98
N TYR A 76 -10.11 -2.02 12.70
CA TYR A 76 -11.31 -1.23 12.45
C TYR A 76 -11.49 -0.20 13.57
N LEU A 77 -11.51 1.06 13.18
CA LEU A 77 -11.80 2.23 14.01
C LEU A 77 -12.91 3.08 13.37
N SER A 78 -13.76 2.47 12.54
CA SER A 78 -14.82 3.14 11.79
C SER A 78 -15.99 3.58 12.69
N HIS A 79 -16.73 4.59 12.27
CA HIS A 79 -17.94 5.10 12.92
C HIS A 79 -17.83 5.33 14.45
N GLN A 80 -16.92 6.18 14.92
CA GLN A 80 -16.75 6.44 16.36
C GLN A 80 -17.79 7.38 16.99
N SER A 81 -18.88 7.75 16.29
CA SER A 81 -19.97 8.62 16.79
C SER A 81 -19.51 9.76 17.72
N ILE A 82 -18.43 10.45 17.36
CA ILE A 82 -17.80 11.48 18.18
C ILE A 82 -18.15 12.89 17.68
N PRO A 83 -18.24 13.90 18.57
CA PRO A 83 -18.46 15.28 18.16
C PRO A 83 -17.20 15.92 17.53
N ASN A 84 -16.03 15.36 17.79
CA ASN A 84 -14.73 15.89 17.36
C ASN A 84 -14.11 15.01 16.26
N SER A 85 -13.04 15.47 15.62
CA SER A 85 -12.31 14.64 14.65
C SER A 85 -11.40 13.61 15.35
N LEU A 86 -11.38 12.37 14.85
CA LEU A 86 -10.50 11.32 15.34
C LEU A 86 -9.04 11.65 15.04
N VAL A 87 -8.17 11.49 16.03
CA VAL A 87 -6.71 11.62 15.87
C VAL A 87 -6.08 10.24 15.94
N LEU A 88 -5.40 9.84 14.87
CA LEU A 88 -4.62 8.60 14.86
C LEU A 88 -3.32 8.79 15.66
N PRO A 89 -2.96 7.86 16.56
CA PRO A 89 -1.75 7.98 17.35
C PRO A 89 -0.50 7.63 16.53
N VAL A 90 0.63 8.28 16.86
CA VAL A 90 1.93 7.99 16.22
C VAL A 90 2.40 6.55 16.45
N SER A 91 1.95 5.87 17.51
CA SER A 91 2.29 4.46 17.76
C SER A 91 1.73 3.49 16.71
N LEU A 92 0.80 3.90 15.85
CA LEU A 92 0.42 3.08 14.68
C LEU A 92 1.62 2.82 13.75
N ASN A 93 2.65 3.67 13.77
CA ASN A 93 3.89 3.42 13.04
C ASN A 93 4.64 2.19 13.55
N GLN A 94 4.42 1.75 14.79
CA GLN A 94 5.04 0.53 15.35
C GLN A 94 4.54 -0.74 14.66
N ILE A 95 3.32 -0.70 14.11
CA ILE A 95 2.71 -1.80 13.36
C ILE A 95 2.77 -1.59 11.85
N ALA A 96 3.60 -0.66 11.37
CA ALA A 96 3.79 -0.38 9.94
C ALA A 96 4.14 -1.62 9.11
N LYS A 97 4.95 -2.53 9.69
CA LYS A 97 5.42 -3.77 9.04
C LYS A 97 4.40 -4.91 9.11
N THR A 98 3.34 -4.78 9.91
CA THR A 98 2.37 -5.86 10.16
C THR A 98 0.96 -5.51 9.69
N LEU A 99 0.53 -4.26 9.83
CA LEU A 99 -0.83 -3.84 9.48
C LEU A 99 -1.06 -3.96 7.96
N ARG A 100 -2.15 -4.65 7.59
CA ARG A 100 -2.57 -4.90 6.20
C ARG A 100 -3.87 -4.17 5.86
N GLN A 101 -4.74 -3.95 6.85
CA GLN A 101 -6.02 -3.29 6.64
C GLN A 101 -6.27 -2.26 7.73
N LEU A 102 -6.55 -1.03 7.31
CA LEU A 102 -6.93 0.07 8.18
C LEU A 102 -8.25 0.65 7.69
N HIS A 103 -9.24 0.61 8.58
CA HIS A 103 -10.57 1.17 8.34
C HIS A 103 -10.84 2.25 9.39
N VAL A 104 -10.97 3.49 8.94
CA VAL A 104 -11.17 4.69 9.78
C VAL A 104 -12.27 5.57 9.18
N ASP A 105 -13.18 4.96 8.44
CA ASP A 105 -14.29 5.57 7.72
C ASP A 105 -15.46 5.97 8.61
N GLY A 106 -16.35 6.81 8.08
CA GLY A 106 -17.63 7.12 8.73
C GLY A 106 -17.53 8.09 9.91
N GLN A 107 -16.45 8.86 10.00
CA GLN A 107 -16.27 9.93 10.99
C GLN A 107 -15.34 11.02 10.48
N GLN A 108 -15.36 12.22 11.07
CA GLN A 108 -14.33 13.22 10.78
C GLN A 108 -12.96 12.76 11.27
N ILE A 109 -11.91 12.97 10.47
CA ILE A 109 -10.53 12.63 10.83
C ILE A 109 -9.64 13.87 10.82
N ASN A 110 -8.75 13.96 11.82
CA ASN A 110 -7.77 15.02 11.86
C ASN A 110 -6.68 14.76 10.80
N GLN A 111 -6.71 15.54 9.72
CA GLN A 111 -5.85 15.32 8.56
C GLN A 111 -4.35 15.55 8.86
N ASN A 112 -4.03 16.44 9.81
CA ASN A 112 -2.65 16.70 10.22
C ASN A 112 -2.03 15.48 10.93
N GLY A 113 -2.82 14.72 11.68
CA GLY A 113 -2.41 13.46 12.30
C GLY A 113 -2.50 12.25 11.37
N LEU A 114 -3.39 12.28 10.36
CA LEU A 114 -3.64 11.16 9.47
C LEU A 114 -2.44 10.84 8.57
N TRP A 115 -2.02 11.81 7.75
CA TRP A 115 -1.07 11.55 6.66
C TRP A 115 0.32 11.11 7.14
N PRO A 116 0.91 11.73 8.18
CA PRO A 116 2.21 11.29 8.70
C PRO A 116 2.20 9.86 9.23
N VAL A 117 1.05 9.36 9.68
CA VAL A 117 0.88 7.98 10.15
C VAL A 117 0.68 7.04 8.97
N VAL A 118 -0.29 7.33 8.10
CA VAL A 118 -0.64 6.45 6.98
C VAL A 118 0.55 6.20 6.06
N GLN A 119 1.36 7.22 5.76
CA GLN A 119 2.53 7.09 4.88
C GLN A 119 3.61 6.13 5.41
N GLN A 120 3.58 5.78 6.70
CA GLN A 120 4.51 4.83 7.32
C GLN A 120 4.01 3.38 7.20
N LEU A 121 2.72 3.16 6.93
CA LEU A 121 2.10 1.83 6.88
C LEU A 121 2.42 1.10 5.56
N THR A 122 3.70 0.84 5.30
CA THR A 122 4.20 0.34 4.00
C THR A 122 3.67 -1.04 3.59
N MET A 123 3.16 -1.83 4.54
CA MET A 123 2.55 -3.13 4.27
C MET A 123 1.02 -3.08 4.08
N LEU A 124 0.43 -1.89 4.09
CA LEU A 124 -1.01 -1.73 3.95
C LEU A 124 -1.49 -2.19 2.57
N GLU A 125 -2.53 -3.03 2.57
CA GLU A 125 -3.20 -3.56 1.38
C GLU A 125 -4.58 -2.93 1.17
N VAL A 126 -5.26 -2.58 2.26
CA VAL A 126 -6.59 -1.96 2.26
C VAL A 126 -6.58 -0.72 3.14
N LEU A 127 -6.99 0.41 2.56
CA LEU A 127 -7.19 1.67 3.28
C LEU A 127 -8.61 2.19 2.99
N ASN A 128 -9.42 2.30 4.03
CA ASN A 128 -10.75 2.89 3.96
C ASN A 128 -10.80 4.22 4.72
N LEU A 129 -10.95 5.29 3.95
CA LEU A 129 -11.08 6.69 4.38
C LEU A 129 -12.40 7.29 3.87
N SER A 130 -13.39 6.45 3.56
CA SER A 130 -14.68 6.92 3.06
C SER A 130 -15.43 7.74 4.13
N SER A 131 -16.18 8.76 3.70
CA SER A 131 -16.96 9.61 4.60
C SER A 131 -16.14 10.24 5.75
N THR A 132 -14.87 10.60 5.49
CA THR A 132 -13.98 11.16 6.52
C THR A 132 -13.79 12.67 6.46
N HIS A 133 -14.44 13.34 5.51
CA HIS A 133 -14.30 14.77 5.23
C HIS A 133 -12.84 15.15 4.91
N ILE A 134 -12.09 14.22 4.30
CA ILE A 134 -10.72 14.50 3.88
C ILE A 134 -10.71 15.47 2.70
N ILE A 135 -9.76 16.41 2.75
CA ILE A 135 -9.37 17.25 1.63
C ILE A 135 -7.95 16.81 1.30
N MET A 136 -7.74 16.11 0.19
CA MET A 136 -6.40 15.67 -0.18
C MET A 136 -5.51 16.90 -0.42
N PRO A 137 -4.42 17.09 0.35
CA PRO A 137 -3.49 18.19 0.10
C PRO A 137 -2.85 18.02 -1.29
N GLN A 138 -2.67 19.12 -2.04
CA GLN A 138 -2.15 19.07 -3.41
C GLN A 138 -0.79 18.35 -3.56
N ASN A 139 0.03 18.34 -2.51
CA ASN A 139 1.36 17.72 -2.50
C ASN A 139 1.40 16.37 -1.74
N MET A 140 0.24 15.82 -1.39
CA MET A 140 0.18 14.54 -0.70
C MET A 140 0.44 13.40 -1.69
N THR A 141 1.27 12.44 -1.29
CA THR A 141 1.50 11.21 -2.05
C THR A 141 1.38 9.96 -1.20
N LEU A 142 0.81 8.91 -1.79
CA LEU A 142 0.71 7.56 -1.23
C LEU A 142 1.82 6.63 -1.76
N ILE A 143 2.90 7.17 -2.35
CA ILE A 143 3.94 6.39 -3.05
C ILE A 143 4.60 5.29 -2.21
N ASN A 144 4.68 5.48 -0.88
CA ASN A 144 5.24 4.50 0.04
C ASN A 144 4.33 3.29 0.29
N LEU A 145 3.04 3.37 -0.07
CA LEU A 145 2.07 2.29 0.08
C LEU A 145 2.13 1.33 -1.10
N SER A 146 3.31 0.78 -1.35
CA SER A 146 3.60 -0.07 -2.52
C SER A 146 2.79 -1.37 -2.58
N ASN A 147 2.23 -1.79 -1.44
CA ASN A 147 1.37 -2.98 -1.31
C ASN A 147 -0.13 -2.67 -1.40
N LEU A 148 -0.53 -1.40 -1.51
CA LEU A 148 -1.93 -1.02 -1.47
C LEU A 148 -2.68 -1.57 -2.70
N LYS A 149 -3.71 -2.36 -2.44
CA LYS A 149 -4.57 -2.99 -3.45
C LYS A 149 -5.94 -2.36 -3.54
N ARG A 150 -6.45 -1.85 -2.41
CA ARG A 150 -7.78 -1.26 -2.28
C ARG A 150 -7.69 0.07 -1.55
N LEU A 151 -8.11 1.14 -2.21
CA LEU A 151 -8.26 2.47 -1.64
C LEU A 151 -9.70 2.92 -1.75
N ASP A 152 -10.31 3.23 -0.61
CA ASP A 152 -11.63 3.85 -0.56
C ASP A 152 -11.52 5.26 0.00
N ILE A 153 -11.78 6.24 -0.85
CA ILE A 153 -11.84 7.68 -0.51
C ILE A 153 -13.18 8.27 -0.96
N SER A 154 -14.21 7.43 -1.07
CA SER A 154 -15.57 7.86 -1.44
C SER A 154 -16.23 8.73 -0.38
N TYR A 155 -17.27 9.46 -0.78
CA TYR A 155 -18.08 10.31 0.08
C TYR A 155 -17.25 11.34 0.86
N ASN A 156 -16.24 11.90 0.20
CA ASN A 156 -15.48 13.04 0.69
C ASN A 156 -15.80 14.27 -0.19
N SER A 157 -15.02 15.34 -0.09
CA SER A 157 -15.22 16.56 -0.88
C SER A 157 -14.09 16.78 -1.89
N LEU A 158 -13.63 15.70 -2.53
CA LEU A 158 -12.52 15.75 -3.48
C LEU A 158 -12.99 16.37 -4.80
N LYS A 159 -12.31 17.43 -5.25
CA LYS A 159 -12.56 18.07 -6.55
C LYS A 159 -11.56 17.67 -7.61
N VAL A 160 -10.33 17.41 -7.19
CA VAL A 160 -9.19 17.10 -8.04
C VAL A 160 -8.48 15.90 -7.44
N VAL A 161 -8.12 14.95 -8.30
CA VAL A 161 -7.24 13.84 -7.99
C VAL A 161 -6.03 13.97 -8.91
N THR A 162 -4.83 13.98 -8.35
CA THR A 162 -3.60 14.15 -9.13
C THR A 162 -2.89 12.81 -9.34
N GLN A 163 -1.91 12.79 -10.23
CA GLN A 163 -1.12 11.60 -10.51
C GLN A 163 -0.32 11.17 -9.26
N GLU A 164 0.22 12.12 -8.51
CA GLU A 164 1.07 11.93 -7.33
C GLU A 164 0.29 11.30 -6.16
N MET A 165 -0.97 11.70 -6.01
CA MET A 165 -1.88 11.16 -5.00
C MET A 165 -2.10 9.66 -5.17
N LEU A 166 -2.26 9.20 -6.42
CA LEU A 166 -2.54 7.81 -6.75
C LEU A 166 -1.34 7.08 -7.34
N ALA A 167 -0.12 7.48 -6.97
CA ALA A 167 1.13 6.82 -7.32
C ALA A 167 1.35 5.49 -6.55
N VAL A 168 0.33 4.63 -6.48
CA VAL A 168 0.34 3.32 -5.79
C VAL A 168 0.30 2.15 -6.79
N PRO A 169 1.41 1.44 -7.06
CA PRO A 169 1.57 0.60 -8.25
C PRO A 169 0.71 -0.68 -8.27
N ARG A 170 0.24 -1.14 -7.11
CA ARG A 170 -0.50 -2.41 -6.95
C ARG A 170 -2.01 -2.22 -6.79
N LEU A 171 -2.51 -1.00 -6.99
CA LEU A 171 -3.92 -0.69 -6.81
C LEU A 171 -4.78 -1.45 -7.83
N SER A 172 -5.77 -2.16 -7.32
CA SER A 172 -6.71 -2.98 -8.10
C SER A 172 -8.17 -2.53 -7.91
N PHE A 173 -8.44 -1.80 -6.83
CA PHE A 173 -9.74 -1.19 -6.55
C PHE A 173 -9.57 0.24 -6.05
N LEU A 174 -10.31 1.17 -6.64
CA LEU A 174 -10.35 2.57 -6.26
C LEU A 174 -11.80 3.08 -6.18
N SER A 175 -12.20 3.53 -5.00
CA SER A 175 -13.52 4.14 -4.81
C SER A 175 -13.42 5.66 -4.70
N LEU A 176 -13.96 6.37 -5.69
CA LEU A 176 -14.07 7.82 -5.77
C LEU A 176 -15.53 8.29 -5.71
N ALA A 177 -16.49 7.39 -5.50
CA ALA A 177 -17.92 7.71 -5.49
C ALA A 177 -18.26 8.84 -4.50
N GLY A 178 -19.32 9.60 -4.79
CA GLY A 178 -19.85 10.63 -3.88
C GLY A 178 -18.88 11.77 -3.56
N ASN A 179 -17.99 12.12 -4.49
CA ASN A 179 -17.12 13.29 -4.39
C ASN A 179 -17.59 14.40 -5.35
N ASP A 180 -16.84 15.49 -5.44
CA ASP A 180 -17.11 16.65 -6.29
C ASP A 180 -16.20 16.68 -7.54
N ILE A 181 -15.84 15.51 -8.08
CA ILE A 181 -14.92 15.41 -9.21
C ILE A 181 -15.65 15.76 -10.51
N SER A 182 -15.12 16.74 -11.23
CA SER A 182 -15.67 17.18 -12.53
C SER A 182 -14.78 16.81 -13.72
N THR A 183 -13.52 16.45 -13.51
CA THR A 183 -12.62 15.99 -14.56
C THR A 183 -11.58 15.04 -13.98
N LEU A 184 -11.00 14.19 -14.83
CA LEU A 184 -10.02 13.19 -14.42
C LEU A 184 -8.95 13.07 -15.51
N SER A 185 -7.70 13.30 -15.13
CA SER A 185 -6.57 13.19 -16.06
C SER A 185 -6.22 11.73 -16.35
N SER A 186 -5.88 11.42 -17.61
CA SER A 186 -5.40 10.10 -18.04
C SER A 186 -4.12 9.69 -17.30
N CYS A 187 -3.33 10.67 -16.86
CA CYS A 187 -2.04 10.45 -16.20
C CYS A 187 -2.16 9.73 -14.87
N ILE A 188 -3.25 9.95 -14.13
CA ILE A 188 -3.56 9.24 -12.88
C ILE A 188 -3.54 7.72 -13.09
N PHE A 189 -3.91 7.26 -14.29
CA PHE A 189 -3.99 5.85 -14.66
C PHE A 189 -2.88 5.37 -15.57
N TYR A 190 -1.86 6.19 -15.80
CA TYR A 190 -0.73 5.83 -16.65
C TYR A 190 -0.04 4.55 -16.17
N GLN A 191 0.18 4.44 -14.86
CA GLN A 191 0.82 3.28 -14.23
C GLN A 191 -0.05 2.01 -14.19
N TYR A 192 -1.37 2.13 -14.32
CA TYR A 192 -2.30 0.99 -14.34
C TYR A 192 -2.60 0.49 -15.76
N SER A 193 -1.84 0.95 -16.77
CA SER A 193 -2.08 0.59 -18.17
C SER A 193 -2.01 -0.92 -18.47
N SER A 194 -1.30 -1.69 -17.65
CA SER A 194 -1.11 -3.14 -17.87
C SER A 194 -2.03 -4.04 -17.02
N ASN A 195 -2.74 -3.49 -16.03
CA ASN A 195 -3.58 -4.28 -15.11
C ASN A 195 -4.99 -3.67 -15.03
N PRO A 196 -6.06 -4.47 -15.17
CA PRO A 196 -7.41 -3.98 -14.98
C PRO A 196 -7.62 -3.43 -13.56
N ILE A 197 -8.29 -2.28 -13.47
CA ILE A 197 -8.66 -1.67 -12.19
C ILE A 197 -10.19 -1.60 -12.06
N ALA A 198 -10.69 -2.02 -10.91
CA ALA A 198 -12.09 -1.82 -10.53
C ALA A 198 -12.27 -0.44 -9.90
N MET A 199 -13.32 0.28 -10.29
CA MET A 199 -13.55 1.65 -9.89
C MET A 199 -15.00 1.91 -9.47
N THR A 200 -15.21 2.87 -8.57
CA THR A 200 -16.51 3.51 -8.36
C THR A 200 -16.37 5.01 -8.59
N MET A 201 -17.30 5.59 -9.34
CA MET A 201 -17.34 7.03 -9.67
C MET A 201 -18.74 7.63 -9.52
N GLY A 202 -19.74 6.81 -9.17
CA GLY A 202 -21.13 7.25 -8.98
C GLY A 202 -21.24 8.43 -8.02
N GLY A 203 -22.17 9.34 -8.28
CA GLY A 203 -22.35 10.55 -7.47
C GLY A 203 -21.37 11.69 -7.76
N ASN A 204 -20.40 11.51 -8.66
CA ASN A 204 -19.64 12.61 -9.27
C ASN A 204 -20.38 13.15 -10.50
N ARG A 205 -20.08 14.39 -10.90
CA ARG A 205 -20.64 15.02 -12.11
C ARG A 205 -19.53 15.46 -13.05
N LEU A 206 -19.22 14.61 -14.04
CA LEU A 206 -18.12 14.85 -14.96
C LEU A 206 -18.49 15.84 -16.08
N ASN A 207 -17.53 16.71 -16.41
CA ASN A 207 -17.49 17.43 -17.67
C ASN A 207 -17.11 16.43 -18.77
N CYS A 208 -18.11 15.87 -19.43
CA CYS A 208 -17.91 14.87 -20.48
C CYS A 208 -17.50 15.51 -21.81
N ASP A 209 -16.22 15.88 -21.88
CA ASP A 209 -15.55 16.45 -23.05
C ASP A 209 -14.34 15.59 -23.47
N CYS A 210 -13.52 16.12 -24.39
CA CYS A 210 -12.31 15.43 -24.86
C CYS A 210 -11.36 15.01 -23.72
N ALA A 211 -11.32 15.74 -22.60
CA ALA A 211 -10.37 15.49 -21.51
C ALA A 211 -10.67 14.21 -20.72
N VAL A 212 -11.91 13.69 -20.79
CA VAL A 212 -12.30 12.41 -20.19
C VAL A 212 -12.54 11.31 -21.22
N SER A 213 -12.28 11.57 -22.51
CA SER A 213 -12.45 10.59 -23.59
C SER A 213 -11.60 9.33 -23.40
N TRP A 214 -10.40 9.47 -22.83
CA TRP A 214 -9.52 8.34 -22.46
C TRP A 214 -10.22 7.35 -21.52
N LEU A 215 -11.03 7.84 -20.57
CA LEU A 215 -11.71 7.02 -19.57
C LEU A 215 -12.73 6.12 -20.26
N TRP A 216 -13.49 6.69 -21.20
CA TRP A 216 -14.41 5.92 -22.05
C TRP A 216 -13.68 4.80 -22.82
N SER A 217 -12.53 5.11 -23.42
CA SER A 217 -11.72 4.12 -24.16
C SER A 217 -11.30 2.96 -23.26
N ARG A 218 -10.86 3.25 -22.04
CA ARG A 218 -10.45 2.25 -21.05
C ARG A 218 -11.59 1.42 -20.50
N ILE A 219 -12.80 1.97 -20.42
CA ILE A 219 -14.00 1.21 -20.04
C ILE A 219 -14.36 0.24 -21.17
N LYS A 220 -14.37 0.70 -22.43
CA LYS A 220 -14.75 -0.15 -23.57
C LYS A 220 -13.76 -1.29 -23.82
N ASN A 221 -12.47 -1.09 -23.53
CA ASN A 221 -11.46 -2.14 -23.66
C ASN A 221 -11.29 -3.03 -22.40
N GLY A 222 -12.04 -2.76 -21.33
CA GLY A 222 -12.04 -3.56 -20.10
C GLY A 222 -10.87 -3.31 -19.14
N SER A 223 -9.98 -2.34 -19.42
CA SER A 223 -8.90 -1.97 -18.48
C SER A 223 -9.40 -1.19 -17.26
N ILE A 224 -10.56 -0.55 -17.36
CA ILE A 224 -11.29 0.00 -16.20
C ILE A 224 -12.67 -0.65 -16.17
N THR A 225 -13.04 -1.19 -15.00
CA THR A 225 -14.36 -1.77 -14.77
C THR A 225 -15.06 -1.02 -13.65
N PHE A 226 -16.27 -0.50 -13.92
CA PHE A 226 -17.08 0.08 -12.87
C PHE A 226 -17.82 -0.98 -12.10
N THR A 227 -17.93 -0.79 -10.78
CA THR A 227 -18.82 -1.61 -9.95
C THR A 227 -20.26 -1.33 -10.33
N GLN A 228 -21.12 -2.36 -10.35
CA GLN A 228 -22.51 -2.23 -10.80
C GLN A 228 -23.24 -1.08 -10.10
N GLY A 229 -23.83 -0.17 -10.89
CA GLY A 229 -24.59 0.98 -10.38
C GLY A 229 -23.74 2.12 -9.82
N GLN A 230 -22.41 2.08 -10.00
CA GLN A 230 -21.46 3.09 -9.54
C GLN A 230 -20.70 3.75 -10.69
N ASP A 231 -21.32 3.79 -11.87
CA ASP A 231 -20.77 4.38 -13.08
C ASP A 231 -20.62 5.91 -12.97
N ALA A 232 -19.65 6.45 -13.72
CA ALA A 232 -19.50 7.89 -13.87
C ALA A 232 -20.66 8.49 -14.67
N ILE A 233 -21.18 9.63 -14.21
CA ILE A 233 -22.28 10.37 -14.83
C ILE A 233 -21.77 11.73 -15.31
N CYS A 234 -22.21 12.14 -16.48
CA CYS A 234 -21.95 13.45 -17.07
C CYS A 234 -22.86 14.53 -16.45
N ASN A 235 -22.49 15.81 -16.54
CA ASN A 235 -23.31 16.92 -16.02
C ASN A 235 -24.74 16.98 -16.56
N ASP A 236 -24.99 16.40 -17.74
CA ASP A 236 -26.30 16.28 -18.40
C ASP A 236 -27.10 15.04 -17.94
N ASN A 237 -26.65 14.36 -16.86
CA ASN A 237 -27.21 13.13 -16.30
C ASN A 237 -27.14 11.90 -17.21
N GLN A 238 -26.32 11.93 -18.26
CA GLN A 238 -26.06 10.74 -19.09
C GLN A 238 -24.91 9.93 -18.49
N TYR A 239 -25.02 8.60 -18.50
CA TYR A 239 -23.90 7.73 -18.10
C TYR A 239 -22.78 7.81 -19.12
N LEU A 240 -21.53 7.86 -18.64
CA LEU A 240 -20.35 7.90 -19.49
C LEU A 240 -20.30 6.69 -20.44
N ALA A 241 -20.69 5.51 -19.96
CA ALA A 241 -20.65 4.25 -20.71
C ALA A 241 -21.60 4.22 -21.92
N ASP A 242 -22.67 5.02 -21.90
CA ASP A 242 -23.69 5.10 -22.95
C ASP A 242 -23.28 6.01 -24.12
N LYS A 243 -22.36 6.96 -23.89
CA LYS A 243 -21.84 7.86 -24.92
C LYS A 243 -20.94 7.13 -25.93
N LYS A 244 -20.72 7.71 -27.10
CA LYS A 244 -19.72 7.29 -28.10
C LYS A 244 -18.50 8.21 -28.05
N MET A 245 -17.33 7.74 -28.49
CA MET A 245 -16.10 8.56 -28.54
C MET A 245 -16.30 9.93 -29.23
N ASN A 246 -17.03 9.95 -30.36
CA ASN A 246 -17.30 11.17 -31.12
C ASN A 246 -18.23 12.15 -30.40
N ASP A 247 -18.94 11.72 -29.36
CA ASP A 247 -19.77 12.59 -28.53
C ASP A 247 -18.91 13.45 -27.58
N PHE A 248 -17.66 13.02 -27.32
CA PHE A 248 -16.70 13.76 -26.49
C PHE A 248 -15.79 14.66 -27.34
N CYS A 249 -15.37 14.19 -28.52
CA CYS A 249 -14.34 14.83 -29.35
C CYS A 249 -14.88 15.22 -30.73
N GLN A 250 -14.99 16.53 -31.01
CA GLN A 250 -15.36 17.07 -32.33
C GLN A 250 -14.20 17.78 -33.06
N GLY A 251 -12.98 17.69 -32.56
CA GLY A 251 -11.78 18.32 -33.14
C GLY A 251 -10.48 17.67 -32.65
N PRO A 252 -9.32 18.18 -33.07
CA PRO A 252 -8.03 17.64 -32.63
C PRO A 252 -7.84 17.94 -31.14
N TYR A 253 -8.01 16.92 -30.30
CA TYR A 253 -7.61 16.96 -28.89
C TYR A 253 -6.24 16.32 -28.73
N GLN A 254 -5.34 17.02 -28.07
CA GLN A 254 -4.04 16.48 -27.70
C GLN A 254 -4.10 16.07 -26.23
N GLU A 255 -3.87 14.79 -25.95
CA GLU A 255 -3.75 14.32 -24.58
C GLU A 255 -2.57 15.01 -23.89
N PRO A 256 -2.71 15.37 -22.60
CA PRO A 256 -1.62 15.94 -21.83
C PRO A 256 -0.47 14.93 -21.69
N SER A 257 0.78 15.41 -21.83
CA SER A 257 1.96 14.60 -21.55
C SER A 257 2.03 14.29 -20.06
N CYS A 258 2.00 13.01 -19.72
CA CYS A 258 2.11 12.56 -18.33
C CYS A 258 3.56 12.63 -17.84
N VAL A 259 3.73 12.95 -16.55
CA VAL A 259 5.03 12.86 -15.90
C VAL A 259 5.27 11.40 -15.53
N GLU A 260 6.44 10.85 -15.81
CA GLU A 260 6.79 9.54 -15.25
C GLU A 260 7.03 9.72 -13.74
N LEU A 261 6.05 9.28 -12.93
CA LEU A 261 6.22 9.25 -11.50
C LEU A 261 7.11 8.07 -11.13
N TYR A 262 8.25 8.43 -10.54
CA TYR A 262 9.25 7.51 -10.07
C TYR A 262 8.80 6.81 -8.79
N ILE A 263 7.96 5.79 -8.93
CA ILE A 263 7.72 4.84 -7.86
C ILE A 263 9.01 4.04 -7.69
N ASN A 264 9.63 4.13 -6.51
CA ASN A 264 10.87 3.42 -6.20
C ASN A 264 10.75 1.96 -6.67
N PRO A 265 11.56 1.54 -7.65
CA PRO A 265 11.38 0.25 -8.28
C PRO A 265 11.72 -0.85 -7.28
N MET A 266 10.77 -1.74 -7.01
CA MET A 266 10.96 -2.83 -6.06
C MET A 266 11.81 -3.91 -6.72
N LEU A 267 13.08 -3.99 -6.34
CA LEU A 267 14.00 -5.04 -6.74
C LEU A 267 13.87 -6.21 -5.77
N THR A 268 13.52 -7.39 -6.26
CA THR A 268 13.47 -8.64 -5.48
C THR A 268 14.58 -9.56 -5.96
N ILE A 269 15.28 -10.21 -5.04
CA ILE A 269 16.36 -11.16 -5.34
C ILE A 269 16.00 -12.55 -4.80
N SER A 270 16.33 -13.60 -5.56
CA SER A 270 16.23 -15.00 -5.16
C SER A 270 17.55 -15.71 -5.44
N LEU A 271 18.02 -16.52 -4.48
CA LEU A 271 19.24 -17.30 -4.60
C LEU A 271 18.91 -18.80 -4.72
N GLU A 272 19.50 -19.47 -5.70
CA GLU A 272 19.42 -20.92 -5.91
C GLU A 272 20.83 -21.53 -5.83
N LEU A 273 21.00 -22.54 -4.97
CA LEU A 273 22.23 -23.33 -4.86
C LEU A 273 22.15 -24.56 -5.76
N PHE A 274 23.06 -24.69 -6.73
CA PHE A 274 23.10 -25.83 -7.65
C PHE A 274 24.01 -26.96 -7.17
N ASN A 275 25.10 -26.62 -6.47
CA ASN A 275 26.02 -27.57 -5.86
C ASN A 275 26.80 -26.86 -4.73
N VAL A 276 27.88 -27.49 -4.24
CA VAL A 276 28.67 -27.01 -3.10
C VAL A 276 29.21 -25.59 -3.30
N SER A 277 29.49 -25.13 -4.52
CA SER A 277 30.06 -23.80 -4.74
C SER A 277 29.27 -22.92 -5.70
N LEU A 278 28.35 -23.49 -6.49
CA LEU A 278 27.66 -22.79 -7.57
C LEU A 278 26.31 -22.22 -7.11
N VAL A 279 26.19 -20.89 -7.18
CA VAL A 279 24.97 -20.13 -6.84
C VAL A 279 24.46 -19.37 -8.06
N ARG A 280 23.15 -19.39 -8.29
CA ARG A 280 22.46 -18.48 -9.20
C ARG A 280 21.69 -17.45 -8.39
N ALA A 281 22.02 -16.19 -8.62
CA ALA A 281 21.20 -15.06 -8.21
C ALA A 281 20.27 -14.70 -9.37
N SER A 282 18.97 -14.70 -9.11
CA SER A 282 17.93 -14.20 -10.03
C SER A 282 17.24 -13.01 -9.39
N TRP A 283 16.74 -12.08 -10.19
CA TRP A 283 16.04 -10.91 -9.69
C TRP A 283 14.86 -10.50 -10.56
N ILE A 284 13.90 -9.84 -9.93
CA ILE A 284 12.71 -9.25 -10.56
C ILE A 284 12.63 -7.79 -10.13
N LEU A 285 12.48 -6.88 -11.09
CA LEU A 285 12.29 -5.46 -10.85
C LEU A 285 10.87 -5.06 -11.24
N SER A 286 10.13 -4.42 -10.34
CA SER A 286 8.72 -4.07 -10.59
C SER A 286 8.52 -3.02 -11.68
N ASN A 287 9.52 -2.17 -11.94
CA ASN A 287 9.52 -1.20 -13.05
C ASN A 287 10.80 -1.36 -13.87
N THR A 288 10.65 -1.81 -15.11
CA THR A 288 11.78 -2.11 -16.00
C THR A 288 12.08 -0.99 -17.01
N ARG A 289 11.36 0.13 -16.96
CA ARG A 289 11.62 1.26 -17.85
C ARG A 289 12.87 1.99 -17.36
N ASP A 290 13.71 2.38 -18.31
CA ASP A 290 14.93 3.16 -18.06
C ASP A 290 16.07 2.49 -17.27
N ILE A 291 16.07 1.15 -17.17
CA ILE A 291 17.21 0.43 -16.59
C ILE A 291 18.43 0.57 -17.51
N LYS A 292 19.54 1.04 -16.95
CA LYS A 292 20.84 1.10 -17.60
C LYS A 292 21.59 -0.23 -17.48
N SER A 293 21.70 -0.76 -16.27
CA SER A 293 22.45 -1.99 -15.97
C SER A 293 22.11 -2.54 -14.58
N PHE A 294 22.50 -3.78 -14.32
CA PHE A 294 22.53 -4.34 -12.97
C PHE A 294 23.97 -4.62 -12.55
N THR A 295 24.32 -4.36 -11.29
CA THR A 295 25.59 -4.77 -10.70
C THR A 295 25.32 -5.75 -9.58
N ILE A 296 25.98 -6.90 -9.64
CA ILE A 296 25.92 -7.94 -8.62
C ILE A 296 27.21 -7.84 -7.83
N THR A 297 27.10 -7.63 -6.52
CA THR A 297 28.25 -7.67 -5.60
C THR A 297 28.05 -8.79 -4.60
N VAL A 298 29.12 -9.52 -4.30
CA VAL A 298 29.14 -10.51 -3.24
C VAL A 298 30.25 -10.15 -2.27
N THR A 299 29.89 -9.97 -1.00
CA THR A 299 30.85 -9.76 0.09
C THR A 299 30.86 -10.97 1.01
N ASN A 300 32.00 -11.19 1.68
CA ASN A 300 32.11 -12.20 2.73
C ASN A 300 32.00 -11.54 4.11
N SER A 301 31.81 -12.33 5.16
CA SER A 301 31.70 -11.81 6.54
C SER A 301 32.97 -11.12 7.08
N HIS A 302 34.09 -11.18 6.37
CA HIS A 302 35.40 -10.71 6.83
C HIS A 302 35.90 -9.45 6.11
N SER A 303 35.25 -9.04 5.02
CA SER A 303 35.62 -7.84 4.26
C SER A 303 34.42 -7.21 3.57
N ILE A 304 34.39 -5.89 3.56
CA ILE A 304 33.43 -5.07 2.82
C ILE A 304 33.79 -5.05 1.32
N THR A 305 35.03 -5.39 0.95
CA THR A 305 35.43 -5.50 -0.45
C THR A 305 34.75 -6.71 -1.11
N PRO A 306 34.07 -6.54 -2.26
CA PRO A 306 33.42 -7.64 -2.94
C PRO A 306 34.42 -8.72 -3.35
N VAL A 307 34.13 -9.98 -3.01
CA VAL A 307 34.84 -11.16 -3.54
C VAL A 307 34.39 -11.50 -4.97
N TYR A 308 33.21 -11.01 -5.35
CA TYR A 308 32.70 -11.08 -6.72
C TYR A 308 31.98 -9.77 -7.03
N GLU A 309 32.27 -9.19 -8.19
CA GLU A 309 31.53 -8.05 -8.72
C GLU A 309 31.33 -8.23 -10.23
N LYS A 310 30.09 -8.09 -10.69
CA LYS A 310 29.78 -8.16 -12.11
C LYS A 310 28.67 -7.20 -12.47
N THR A 311 28.92 -6.38 -13.49
CA THR A 311 27.87 -5.57 -14.12
C THR A 311 27.33 -6.30 -15.36
N VAL A 312 26.01 -6.35 -15.50
CA VAL A 312 25.28 -6.99 -16.61
C VAL A 312 24.29 -6.01 -17.24
N LEU A 313 23.88 -6.33 -18.47
CA LEU A 313 22.92 -5.53 -19.22
C LEU A 313 21.53 -5.58 -18.57
N SER A 314 20.70 -4.58 -18.87
CA SER A 314 19.33 -4.48 -18.38
C SER A 314 18.41 -5.64 -18.80
N SER A 315 18.77 -6.41 -19.84
CA SER A 315 18.05 -7.61 -20.28
C SER A 315 18.34 -8.85 -19.42
N ASN A 316 19.39 -8.83 -18.60
CA ASN A 316 19.71 -9.94 -17.70
C ASN A 316 18.80 -9.90 -16.46
N THR A 317 18.28 -11.07 -16.09
CA THR A 317 17.48 -11.28 -14.88
C THR A 317 18.10 -12.29 -13.92
N SER A 318 19.28 -12.83 -14.27
CA SER A 318 20.05 -13.72 -13.41
C SER A 318 21.53 -13.77 -13.79
N VAL A 319 22.37 -14.12 -12.81
CA VAL A 319 23.80 -14.43 -12.98
C VAL A 319 24.14 -15.62 -12.10
N THR A 320 25.02 -16.48 -12.60
CA THR A 320 25.61 -17.59 -11.84
C THR A 320 27.07 -17.30 -11.54
N PHE A 321 27.50 -17.60 -10.32
CA PHE A 321 28.87 -17.44 -9.84
C PHE A 321 29.22 -18.53 -8.82
N THR A 322 30.52 -18.71 -8.60
CA THR A 322 31.06 -19.65 -7.63
C THR A 322 31.51 -18.93 -6.37
N LEU A 323 31.18 -19.48 -5.22
CA LEU A 323 31.59 -18.98 -3.91
C LEU A 323 32.58 -19.95 -3.26
N ALA A 324 33.47 -19.42 -2.43
CA ALA A 324 34.43 -20.23 -1.69
C ALA A 324 33.76 -20.90 -0.47
N ASP A 325 34.21 -22.12 -0.16
CA ASP A 325 33.63 -22.94 0.89
C ASP A 325 33.77 -22.32 2.30
N ASN A 326 32.79 -22.59 3.17
CA ASN A 326 32.80 -22.29 4.61
C ASN A 326 32.69 -20.82 5.06
N THR A 327 32.19 -19.90 4.24
CA THR A 327 31.89 -18.53 4.69
C THR A 327 30.47 -18.08 4.35
N ARG A 328 29.90 -17.21 5.23
CA ARG A 328 28.63 -16.52 4.96
C ARG A 328 28.89 -15.41 3.95
N HIS A 329 28.06 -15.36 2.92
CA HIS A 329 28.12 -14.38 1.86
C HIS A 329 26.86 -13.52 1.87
N LEU A 330 27.03 -12.23 1.58
CA LEU A 330 25.93 -11.31 1.27
C LEU A 330 25.97 -11.05 -0.23
N VAL A 331 24.93 -11.46 -0.94
CA VAL A 331 24.77 -11.25 -2.38
C VAL A 331 23.82 -10.06 -2.57
N CYS A 332 24.31 -8.99 -3.16
CA CYS A 332 23.54 -7.80 -3.48
C CYS A 332 23.38 -7.65 -4.98
N VAL A 333 22.19 -7.25 -5.41
CA VAL A 333 21.92 -6.79 -6.78
C VAL A 333 21.55 -5.32 -6.68
N THR A 334 22.23 -4.48 -7.47
CA THR A 334 21.95 -3.05 -7.60
C THR A 334 21.46 -2.78 -9.02
N ALA A 335 20.24 -2.26 -9.16
CA ALA A 335 19.71 -1.75 -10.41
C ALA A 335 20.14 -0.29 -10.59
N TYR A 336 20.79 0.01 -11.72
CA TYR A 336 21.14 1.38 -12.13
C TYR A 336 20.21 1.83 -13.24
N PHE A 337 19.81 3.08 -13.19
CA PHE A 337 18.88 3.71 -14.13
C PHE A 337 19.56 4.90 -14.82
N ASN A 338 19.01 5.39 -15.93
CA ASN A 338 19.54 6.61 -16.55
C ASN A 338 19.06 7.88 -15.83
N THR A 339 17.85 7.83 -15.27
CA THR A 339 17.17 8.99 -14.66
C THR A 339 16.93 8.87 -13.15
N LEU A 340 17.14 7.67 -12.57
CA LEU A 340 16.87 7.37 -11.16
C LEU A 340 18.13 7.07 -10.35
N SER A 341 18.01 7.28 -9.03
CA SER A 341 18.97 6.74 -8.07
C SER A 341 18.99 5.20 -8.11
N PRO A 342 20.16 4.57 -7.92
CA PRO A 342 20.26 3.12 -7.91
C PRO A 342 19.45 2.50 -6.76
N VAL A 343 18.86 1.33 -7.02
CA VAL A 343 18.16 0.55 -6.00
C VAL A 343 18.89 -0.75 -5.78
N THR A 344 19.19 -1.07 -4.53
CA THR A 344 19.91 -2.27 -4.12
C THR A 344 19.03 -3.16 -3.25
N ASN A 345 19.06 -4.46 -3.51
CA ASN A 345 18.51 -5.46 -2.60
C ASN A 345 19.51 -6.62 -2.44
N CYS A 346 19.58 -7.18 -1.24
CA CYS A 346 20.56 -8.18 -0.87
C CYS A 346 19.92 -9.40 -0.19
N ALA A 347 20.50 -10.57 -0.43
CA ALA A 347 20.16 -11.81 0.24
C ALA A 347 21.42 -12.49 0.77
N ARG A 348 21.31 -13.13 1.93
CA ARG A 348 22.40 -13.92 2.51
C ARG A 348 22.36 -15.35 2.00
N THR A 349 23.53 -15.95 1.86
CA THR A 349 23.68 -17.39 1.62
C THR A 349 24.92 -17.92 2.33
N SER A 350 24.92 -19.19 2.70
CA SER A 350 26.07 -19.88 3.22
C SER A 350 26.21 -21.22 2.54
N ILE A 351 27.41 -21.51 2.06
CA ILE A 351 27.80 -22.86 1.70
C ILE A 351 28.19 -23.55 3.00
N ALA A 352 27.24 -24.25 3.61
CA ALA A 352 27.54 -25.26 4.61
C ALA A 352 27.63 -26.59 3.88
N GLY A 353 28.57 -27.45 4.25
CA GLY A 353 28.62 -28.85 3.81
C GLY A 353 27.42 -29.69 4.26
N ASP A 354 26.32 -29.08 4.69
CA ASP A 354 25.10 -29.73 5.12
C ASP A 354 23.86 -28.86 4.81
N THR A 355 22.82 -29.52 4.33
CA THR A 355 21.70 -28.94 3.58
C THR A 355 20.68 -28.21 4.44
N THR A 356 20.77 -26.88 4.58
CA THR A 356 19.61 -25.99 4.80
C THR A 356 20.01 -24.52 4.58
N ALA A 357 19.66 -23.92 3.44
CA ALA A 357 19.78 -22.48 3.23
C ALA A 357 18.54 -21.77 3.82
N GLN A 358 18.72 -20.95 4.86
CA GLN A 358 17.68 -20.05 5.36
C GLN A 358 17.71 -18.74 4.57
N GLN A 359 16.57 -18.38 3.98
CA GLN A 359 16.32 -17.09 3.32
C GLN A 359 15.91 -16.07 4.37
N ASP A 360 16.79 -15.13 4.71
CA ASP A 360 16.42 -13.89 5.38
C ASP A 360 16.65 -12.73 4.42
N GLY A 361 15.56 -12.11 3.93
CA GLY A 361 15.60 -10.90 3.12
C GLY A 361 15.87 -9.70 4.01
N LEU A 362 16.96 -8.97 3.75
CA LEU A 362 17.26 -7.73 4.46
C LEU A 362 16.72 -6.53 3.69
N SER A 363 16.10 -5.61 4.39
CA SER A 363 15.61 -4.34 3.83
C SER A 363 16.74 -3.30 3.78
N GLN A 364 16.57 -2.27 2.96
CA GLN A 364 17.54 -1.19 2.69
C GLN A 364 18.01 -0.42 3.95
N GLU A 365 17.35 -0.59 5.10
CA GLU A 365 17.71 0.04 6.39
C GLU A 365 18.72 -0.78 7.22
N GLU A 366 19.06 -2.00 6.81
CA GLU A 366 19.89 -2.94 7.60
C GLU A 366 21.26 -3.25 6.97
N ILE A 367 21.69 -2.45 5.98
CA ILE A 367 23.02 -2.46 5.34
C ILE A 367 23.71 -1.14 5.69
#